data_AF-A0A351DRE0-F1
#
_entry.id   AF-A0A351DRE0-F1
#
_cell.length_a   1.000
_cell.length_b   1.000
_cell.length_c   1.000
_cell.angle_alpha   90.00
_cell.angle_beta   90.00
_cell.angle_gamma   90.00
#
_symmetry.space_group_name_H-M   'P 1'
#
loop_
_entity.id
_entity.type
_entity.pdbx_description
1 polymer ?
#
loop_
_entity_poly.entity_id
_entity_poly.type
_entity_poly.pdbx_seq_one_letter_code
_entity_poly.pdbx_strand_id
1 'polypeptide(L)'
;MESSPSCPHCNQTTTYTDTTAWFCADCGHEWQEEEASNETRERTARDANGTVLHDGDTVTLIKDLKVRGTSSVLKMGTKIKQIRIVDGDHDIDCKTDLGPMMLKSEFLKKS
;
A
#
# COMPACT_ATOMS: atom_id res chain seq x y z
N MET A 1 -4.54 -38.03 -10.38
CA MET A 1 -5.13 -37.00 -11.28
C MET A 1 -4.62 -35.66 -10.81
N GLU A 2 -3.52 -35.22 -11.40
CA GLU A 2 -2.88 -33.94 -11.11
C GLU A 2 -3.57 -32.89 -11.97
N SER A 3 -4.17 -31.89 -11.33
CA SER A 3 -4.93 -30.83 -12.01
C SER A 3 -3.99 -29.63 -12.17
N SER A 4 -3.17 -29.64 -13.22
CA SER A 4 -2.31 -28.50 -13.58
C SER A 4 -3.12 -27.41 -14.30
N PRO A 5 -2.83 -26.12 -14.08
CA PRO A 5 -3.51 -25.04 -14.77
C PRO A 5 -3.18 -25.08 -16.27
N SER A 6 -4.19 -24.80 -17.10
CA SER A 6 -3.96 -24.58 -18.53
C SER A 6 -3.11 -23.32 -18.74
N CYS A 7 -2.24 -23.35 -19.74
CA CYS A 7 -1.39 -22.19 -20.07
C CYS A 7 -2.25 -20.98 -20.47
N PRO A 8 -2.02 -19.77 -19.90
CA PRO A 8 -2.79 -18.56 -20.23
C PRO A 8 -2.56 -18.06 -21.67
N HIS A 9 -1.49 -18.49 -22.34
CA HIS A 9 -1.16 -18.05 -23.70
C HIS A 9 -1.73 -18.97 -24.80
N CYS A 10 -1.65 -20.28 -24.61
CA CYS A 10 -2.05 -21.26 -25.63
C CYS A 10 -3.18 -22.21 -25.19
N ASN A 11 -3.68 -22.06 -23.96
CA ASN A 11 -4.78 -22.83 -23.37
C ASN A 11 -4.53 -24.35 -23.31
N GLN A 12 -3.28 -24.79 -23.45
CA GLN A 12 -2.88 -26.20 -23.40
C GLN A 12 -2.74 -26.69 -21.95
N THR A 13 -3.04 -27.97 -21.74
CA THR A 13 -2.92 -28.64 -20.42
C THR A 13 -1.53 -29.20 -20.13
N THR A 14 -0.60 -29.12 -21.09
CA THR A 14 0.77 -29.63 -20.97
C THR A 14 1.67 -28.59 -20.32
N THR A 15 1.42 -28.35 -19.04
CA THR A 15 2.16 -27.41 -18.19
C THR A 15 2.89 -28.18 -17.09
N TYR A 16 4.10 -27.77 -16.76
CA TYR A 16 4.90 -28.36 -15.68
C TYR A 16 5.55 -27.26 -14.85
N THR A 17 5.91 -27.56 -13.61
CA THR A 17 6.65 -26.65 -12.74
C THR A 17 8.02 -27.25 -12.47
N ASP A 18 9.07 -26.43 -12.57
CA ASP A 18 10.45 -26.85 -12.27
C ASP A 18 10.87 -26.44 -10.85
N THR A 19 10.35 -25.32 -10.34
CA THR A 19 10.69 -24.80 -9.00
C THR A 19 9.54 -23.97 -8.38
N THR A 20 9.30 -22.76 -8.89
CA THR A 20 8.26 -21.81 -8.42
C THR A 20 7.50 -21.19 -9.60
N ALA A 21 7.92 -21.48 -10.83
CA ALA A 21 7.30 -21.02 -12.06
C ALA A 21 6.72 -22.20 -12.84
N TRP A 22 5.56 -21.96 -13.46
CA TRP A 22 4.93 -22.82 -14.45
C TRP A 22 5.54 -22.57 -15.83
N PHE A 23 5.78 -23.67 -16.53
CA PHE A 23 6.30 -23.71 -17.89
C PHE A 23 5.31 -24.44 -18.79
N CYS A 24 5.05 -23.88 -19.97
CA CYS A 24 4.35 -24.59 -21.03
C CYS A 24 5.35 -25.29 -21.96
N ALA A 25 5.20 -26.61 -22.14
CA ALA A 25 6.06 -27.41 -23.00
C ALA A 25 5.85 -27.17 -24.51
N ASP A 26 4.74 -26.54 -24.91
CA ASP A 26 4.38 -26.33 -26.31
C ASP A 26 4.82 -24.94 -26.83
N CYS A 27 4.56 -23.89 -26.05
CA CYS A 27 4.90 -22.52 -26.43
C CYS A 27 6.10 -21.94 -25.68
N GLY A 28 6.64 -22.64 -24.68
CA GLY A 28 7.75 -22.15 -23.86
C GLY A 28 7.39 -20.97 -22.96
N HIS A 29 6.10 -20.66 -22.78
CA HIS A 29 5.66 -19.57 -21.91
C HIS A 29 5.92 -19.94 -20.45
N GLU A 30 6.60 -19.05 -19.74
CA GLU A 30 6.83 -19.11 -18.30
C GLU A 30 5.87 -18.13 -17.61
N TRP A 31 5.12 -18.61 -16.62
CA TRP A 31 4.33 -17.77 -15.73
C TRP A 31 4.40 -18.34 -14.32
N GLN A 32 4.22 -17.49 -13.34
CA GLN A 32 4.27 -17.88 -11.94
C GLN A 32 2.85 -17.87 -11.41
N GLU A 33 2.49 -18.83 -10.55
CA GLU A 33 1.31 -18.69 -9.70
C GLU A 33 1.67 -17.66 -8.63
N GLU A 34 1.79 -16.41 -9.03
CA GLU A 34 1.98 -15.34 -8.07
C GLU A 34 0.74 -15.35 -7.17
N GLU A 35 0.93 -15.80 -5.93
CA GLU A 35 0.24 -15.22 -4.79
C GLU A 35 0.04 -13.75 -5.13
N ALA A 36 -1.21 -13.32 -5.16
CA ALA A 36 -1.61 -11.94 -5.36
C ALA A 36 -1.14 -11.04 -4.19
N SER A 37 0.05 -11.24 -3.66
CA SER A 37 0.89 -10.17 -3.15
C SER A 37 1.49 -9.45 -4.34
N ASN A 38 0.64 -8.62 -4.96
CA ASN A 38 1.10 -7.30 -5.39
C ASN A 38 1.55 -6.53 -4.13
N GLU A 39 2.56 -7.03 -3.41
CA GLU A 39 3.53 -6.20 -2.73
C GLU A 39 4.43 -5.67 -3.84
N THR A 40 3.86 -4.79 -4.66
CA THR A 40 4.65 -3.63 -5.01
C THR A 40 5.22 -3.15 -3.68
N ARG A 41 6.54 -3.16 -3.52
CA ARG A 41 7.26 -2.49 -2.43
C ARG A 41 7.01 -0.97 -2.43
N GLU A 42 5.83 -0.53 -2.82
CA GLU A 42 5.22 0.71 -2.41
C GLU A 42 5.08 0.58 -0.90
N ARG A 43 6.02 1.21 -0.21
CA ARG A 43 6.05 1.42 1.23
C ARG A 43 4.70 1.97 1.64
N THR A 44 3.80 1.07 1.97
CA THR A 44 2.40 1.40 2.15
C THR A 44 2.25 1.78 3.60
N ALA A 45 2.13 3.08 3.87
CA ALA A 45 1.72 3.53 5.18
C ALA A 45 0.29 3.04 5.42
N ARG A 46 0.06 2.36 6.53
CA ARG A 46 -1.28 1.93 6.93
C ARG A 46 -1.85 2.92 7.92
N ASP A 47 -3.06 3.34 7.63
CA ASP A 47 -3.90 4.17 8.47
C ASP A 47 -4.30 3.46 9.79
N ALA A 48 -4.90 4.20 10.74
CA ALA A 48 -5.47 3.65 11.97
C ALA A 48 -6.47 2.49 11.75
N ASN A 49 -7.12 2.43 10.58
CA ASN A 49 -8.06 1.36 10.23
C ASN A 49 -7.42 0.21 9.43
N GLY A 50 -6.11 0.23 9.22
CA GLY A 50 -5.41 -0.75 8.37
C GLY A 50 -5.54 -0.47 6.87
N THR A 51 -6.09 0.69 6.48
CA THR A 51 -6.20 1.08 5.07
C THR A 51 -4.83 1.50 4.53
N VAL A 52 -4.49 0.96 3.35
CA VAL A 52 -3.33 1.33 2.53
C VAL A 52 -3.46 2.79 2.09
N LEU A 53 -2.51 3.63 2.50
CA LEU A 53 -2.37 5.01 2.06
C LEU A 53 -1.36 5.08 0.90
N HIS A 54 -1.55 6.06 0.02
CA HIS A 54 -0.63 6.36 -1.08
C HIS A 54 -0.22 7.83 -1.05
N ASP A 55 0.86 8.16 -1.75
CA ASP A 55 1.25 9.56 -1.99
C ASP A 55 0.13 10.31 -2.73
N GLY A 56 -0.15 11.53 -2.31
CA GLY A 56 -1.24 12.35 -2.85
C GLY A 56 -2.62 12.10 -2.23
N ASP A 57 -2.77 11.12 -1.35
CA ASP A 57 -4.08 10.77 -0.78
C ASP A 57 -4.57 11.79 0.27
N THR A 58 -5.82 11.65 0.71
CA THR A 58 -6.47 12.54 1.68
C THR A 58 -6.78 11.81 2.96
N VAL A 59 -6.29 12.36 4.07
CA VAL A 59 -6.46 11.78 5.41
C VAL A 59 -7.20 12.75 6.32
N THR A 60 -7.80 12.22 7.38
CA THR A 60 -8.56 12.96 8.39
C THR A 60 -8.10 12.52 9.76
N LEU A 61 -7.89 13.46 10.67
CA LEU A 61 -7.51 13.15 12.04
C LEU A 61 -8.67 12.54 12.83
N ILE A 62 -8.41 11.38 13.47
CA ILE A 62 -9.39 10.69 14.31
C ILE A 62 -9.35 11.12 15.78
N LYS A 63 -8.27 11.80 16.21
CA LYS A 63 -8.08 12.29 17.58
C LYS A 63 -7.49 13.69 17.56
N ASP A 64 -7.71 14.42 18.65
CA ASP A 64 -7.06 15.70 18.86
C ASP A 64 -5.57 15.49 19.19
N LEU A 65 -4.74 16.26 18.52
CA LEU A 65 -3.28 16.21 18.66
C LEU A 65 -2.77 17.61 18.92
N LYS A 66 -2.08 17.77 20.06
CA LYS A 66 -1.32 18.98 20.34
C LYS A 66 0.03 18.86 19.65
N VAL A 67 0.29 19.74 18.68
CA VAL A 67 1.58 19.76 17.99
C VAL A 67 2.63 20.34 18.92
N ARG A 68 3.71 19.59 19.14
CA ARG A 68 4.84 20.09 19.93
C ARG A 68 5.52 21.20 19.13
N GLY A 69 5.66 22.38 19.74
CA GLY A 69 6.27 23.56 19.11
C GLY A 69 5.30 24.62 18.61
N THR A 70 3.98 24.36 18.61
CA THR A 70 2.97 25.39 18.36
C THR A 70 1.93 25.42 19.49
N SER A 71 1.30 26.58 19.69
CA SER A 71 0.16 26.72 20.62
C SER A 71 -1.16 26.20 20.02
N SER A 72 -1.11 25.67 18.79
CA SER A 72 -2.28 25.23 18.03
C SER A 72 -2.55 23.75 18.27
N VAL A 73 -3.82 23.42 18.47
CA VAL A 73 -4.30 22.05 18.64
C VAL A 73 -4.98 21.63 17.33
N LEU A 74 -4.52 20.55 16.71
CA LEU A 74 -5.25 19.94 15.61
C LEU A 74 -6.44 19.20 16.20
N LYS A 75 -7.64 19.64 15.86
CA LYS A 75 -8.88 19.01 16.28
C LYS A 75 -9.14 17.78 15.41
N MET A 76 -9.75 16.77 16.05
CA MET A 76 -10.38 15.65 15.34
C MET A 76 -11.27 16.20 14.20
N GLY A 77 -11.20 15.58 13.03
CA GLY A 77 -11.92 16.00 11.83
C GLY A 77 -11.15 16.95 10.91
N THR A 78 -9.93 17.36 11.29
CA THR A 78 -9.06 18.10 10.37
C THR A 78 -8.69 17.21 9.19
N LYS A 79 -9.08 17.66 7.98
CA LYS A 79 -8.77 16.99 6.72
C LYS A 79 -7.47 17.54 6.14
N ILE A 80 -6.53 16.64 5.85
CA ILE A 80 -5.24 16.95 5.28
C ILE A 80 -5.18 16.30 3.89
N LYS A 81 -4.90 17.11 2.88
CA LYS A 81 -4.87 16.68 1.47
C LYS A 81 -3.42 16.55 1.03
N GLN A 82 -3.16 15.70 0.05
CA GLN A 82 -1.83 15.54 -0.56
C GLN A 82 -0.76 15.08 0.44
N ILE A 83 -1.01 13.95 1.11
CA ILE A 83 -0.01 13.33 1.99
C ILE A 83 1.16 12.75 1.20
N ARG A 84 2.34 12.69 1.82
CA ARG A 84 3.52 12.03 1.29
C ARG A 84 4.00 10.97 2.27
N ILE A 85 4.24 9.77 1.77
CA ILE A 85 4.74 8.68 2.61
C ILE A 85 6.25 8.77 2.68
N VAL A 86 6.78 8.81 3.90
CA VAL A 86 8.21 8.94 4.19
C VAL A 86 8.67 7.81 5.11
N ASP A 87 9.95 7.46 5.02
CA ASP A 87 10.57 6.45 5.87
C ASP A 87 11.10 7.11 7.15
N GLY A 88 10.58 6.73 8.32
CA GLY A 88 11.00 7.29 9.60
C GLY A 88 10.08 6.93 10.77
N ASP A 89 10.34 7.53 11.94
CA ASP A 89 9.48 7.40 13.13
C ASP A 89 8.07 8.00 12.92
N HIS A 90 7.96 8.93 11.96
CA HIS A 90 6.72 9.52 11.48
C HIS A 90 6.57 9.20 10.00
N ASP A 91 5.65 8.29 9.67
CA ASP A 91 5.50 7.73 8.32
C ASP A 91 4.78 8.65 7.32
N ILE A 92 4.10 9.70 7.79
CA ILE A 92 3.28 10.59 6.96
C ILE A 92 3.82 12.02 7.04
N ASP A 93 4.41 12.50 5.95
CA ASP A 93 4.68 13.92 5.74
C ASP A 93 3.44 14.57 5.14
N CYS A 94 3.00 15.69 5.72
CA CYS A 94 1.81 16.36 5.23
C CYS A 94 1.94 17.87 5.33
N LYS A 95 1.31 18.55 4.38
CA LYS A 95 1.29 20.01 4.33
C LYS A 95 -0.10 20.52 4.72
N THR A 96 -0.17 21.21 5.84
CA THR A 96 -1.39 21.90 6.29
C THR A 96 -1.23 23.42 6.14
N ASP A 97 -2.28 24.17 6.46
CA ASP A 97 -2.27 25.63 6.52
C ASP A 97 -1.23 26.18 7.53
N LEU A 98 -0.95 25.40 8.58
CA LEU A 98 0.07 25.70 9.58
C LEU A 98 1.52 25.37 9.16
N GLY A 99 1.73 24.80 7.97
CA GLY A 99 3.05 24.42 7.46
C GLY A 99 3.22 22.91 7.22
N PRO A 100 4.43 22.49 6.80
CA PRO A 100 4.78 21.07 6.68
C PRO A 100 4.98 20.47 8.07
N MET A 101 4.33 19.33 8.32
CA MET A 101 4.46 18.58 9.56
C MET A 101 4.41 17.08 9.29
N MET A 102 5.20 16.34 10.08
CA MET A 102 5.23 14.89 10.03
C MET A 102 4.30 14.34 11.12
N LEU A 103 3.44 13.41 10.75
CA LEU A 103 2.47 12.76 11.62
C LEU A 103 2.61 11.25 11.52
N LYS A 104 2.13 10.57 12.55
CA LYS A 104 2.07 9.10 12.56
C LYS A 104 0.76 8.62 11.97
N SER A 105 0.81 7.59 11.12
CA SER A 105 -0.38 7.06 10.44
C SER A 105 -1.42 6.46 11.39
N GLU A 106 -1.03 6.11 12.62
CA GLU A 106 -1.92 5.60 13.70
C GLU A 106 -3.01 6.59 14.14
N PHE A 107 -2.87 7.90 13.85
CA PHE A 107 -3.83 8.93 14.23
C PHE A 107 -4.60 9.52 13.04
N LEU A 108 -4.35 8.97 11.86
CA LEU A 108 -4.95 9.41 10.61
C LEU A 108 -6.00 8.39 10.19
N LYS A 109 -6.99 8.88 9.43
CA LYS A 109 -8.02 8.11 8.73
C LYS A 109 -8.11 8.50 7.27
N LYS A 110 -7.89 7.57 6.34
CA LYS A 110 -8.20 7.76 4.91
C LYS A 110 -9.65 8.25 4.75
N SER A 111 -9.86 9.36 4.05
CA SER A 111 -11.18 9.98 3.83
C SER A 111 -11.53 10.12 2.36
#